data_AF-F7XP93-F1
#
_entry.id   AF-F7XP93-F1
#
_cell.length_a   1.000
_cell.length_b   1.000
_cell.length_c   1.000
_cell.angle_alpha   90.00
_cell.angle_beta   90.00
_cell.angle_gamma   90.00
#
_symmetry.space_group_name_H-M   'P 1'
#
loop_
_entity.id
_entity.type
_entity.pdbx_description
1 polymer ?
#
loop_
_entity_poly.entity_id
_entity_poly.type
_entity_poly.pdbx_seq_one_letter_code
_entity_poly.pdbx_strand_id
1 'polypeptide(L)'
;MKTLTEELLKTHLHGNMQVFRHHIYEYQKGLRHLILHTTSQCFEDEIISLLEKKRIDYLIQPASGKKINVFFGDRRCIEVLNRIGRKNLSRFTDEEDFILGIMLGYDRLKQCERYLERKNKNGIIEPLVG
;
A
#
# COMPACT_ATOMS: atom_id res chain seq x y z
N MET A 1 9.26 -34.91 -10.25
CA MET A 1 9.70 -33.67 -9.58
C MET A 1 9.03 -32.39 -10.07
N LYS A 2 8.58 -32.26 -11.34
CA LYS A 2 7.87 -31.05 -11.84
C LYS A 2 6.47 -30.80 -11.24
N THR A 3 5.76 -31.85 -10.83
CA THR A 3 4.35 -31.80 -10.40
C THR A 3 4.13 -31.15 -9.04
N LEU A 4 4.98 -31.47 -8.05
CA LEU A 4 4.85 -30.95 -6.68
C LEU A 4 5.12 -29.44 -6.59
N THR A 5 6.06 -28.95 -7.42
CA THR A 5 6.41 -27.52 -7.49
C THR A 5 5.30 -26.70 -8.12
N GLU A 6 4.64 -27.22 -9.16
CA GLU A 6 3.49 -26.57 -9.81
C GLU A 6 2.25 -26.55 -8.90
N GLU A 7 2.00 -27.60 -8.12
CA GLU A 7 0.94 -27.63 -7.11
C GLU A 7 1.21 -26.62 -5.99
N LEU A 8 2.41 -26.60 -5.41
CA LEU A 8 2.80 -25.62 -4.40
C LEU A 8 2.69 -24.18 -4.92
N LEU A 9 3.09 -23.93 -6.16
CA LEU A 9 2.90 -22.65 -6.84
C LEU A 9 1.41 -22.33 -6.96
N LYS A 10 0.57 -23.24 -7.47
CA LYS A 10 -0.88 -23.00 -7.59
C LYS A 10 -1.54 -22.69 -6.25
N THR A 11 -1.20 -23.40 -5.18
CA THR A 11 -1.78 -23.17 -3.85
C THR A 11 -1.34 -21.83 -3.29
N HIS A 12 -0.06 -21.48 -3.45
CA HIS A 12 0.45 -20.17 -3.06
C HIS A 12 -0.15 -19.03 -3.90
N LEU A 13 -0.36 -19.27 -5.20
CA LEU A 13 -0.99 -18.30 -6.09
C LEU A 13 -2.45 -18.04 -5.68
N HIS A 14 -3.22 -19.09 -5.38
CA HIS A 14 -4.60 -18.97 -4.89
C HIS A 14 -4.68 -18.22 -3.55
N GLY A 15 -3.73 -18.46 -2.63
CA GLY A 15 -3.68 -17.76 -1.35
C GLY A 15 -3.48 -16.25 -1.50
N ASN A 16 -2.60 -15.81 -2.41
CA ASN A 16 -2.37 -14.37 -2.65
C ASN A 16 -3.64 -13.67 -3.17
N MET A 17 -4.35 -14.27 -4.13
CA MET A 17 -5.60 -13.70 -4.63
C MET A 17 -6.74 -13.75 -3.62
N GLN A 18 -6.77 -14.73 -2.71
CA GLN A 18 -7.73 -14.75 -1.61
C GLN A 18 -7.51 -13.57 -0.64
N VAL A 19 -6.25 -13.30 -0.28
CA VAL A 19 -5.89 -12.14 0.55
C VAL A 19 -6.27 -10.84 -0.15
N PHE A 20 -6.00 -10.71 -1.46
CA PHE A 20 -6.40 -9.54 -2.22
C PHE A 20 -7.92 -9.29 -2.21
N ARG A 21 -8.73 -10.36 -2.38
CA ARG A 21 -10.19 -10.27 -2.30
C ARG A 21 -10.67 -9.89 -0.90
N HIS A 22 -9.99 -10.38 0.14
CA HIS A 22 -10.27 -9.98 1.51
C HIS A 22 -10.04 -8.48 1.70
N HIS A 23 -8.94 -7.94 1.19
CA HIS A 23 -8.69 -6.50 1.25
C HIS A 23 -9.76 -5.68 0.53
N ILE A 24 -10.21 -6.11 -0.65
CA ILE A 24 -11.33 -5.45 -1.34
C ILE A 24 -12.57 -5.42 -0.44
N TYR A 25 -12.87 -6.52 0.26
CA TYR A 25 -13.99 -6.57 1.18
C TYR A 25 -13.83 -5.58 2.35
N GLU A 26 -12.65 -5.49 2.95
CA GLU A 26 -12.36 -4.53 4.03
C GLU A 26 -12.55 -3.08 3.56
N TYR A 27 -12.08 -2.75 2.36
CA TYR A 27 -12.31 -1.44 1.74
C TYR A 27 -13.80 -1.17 1.54
N GLN A 28 -14.54 -2.12 0.97
CA GLN A 28 -15.98 -1.98 0.73
C GLN A 28 -16.80 -1.84 2.03
N LYS A 29 -16.29 -2.34 3.16
CA LYS A 29 -16.88 -2.14 4.49
C LYS A 29 -16.49 -0.82 5.15
N GLY A 30 -15.59 -0.05 4.54
CA GLY A 30 -15.16 1.25 5.05
C GLY A 30 -14.18 1.17 6.23
N LEU A 31 -13.47 0.05 6.39
CA LEU A 31 -12.50 -0.10 7.48
C LEU A 31 -11.27 0.81 7.31
N ARG A 32 -10.92 1.12 6.05
CA ARG A 32 -9.80 2.00 5.67
C ARG A 32 -10.05 2.60 4.30
N HIS A 33 -9.55 3.80 4.09
CA HIS A 33 -9.74 4.54 2.84
C HIS A 33 -8.70 4.19 1.76
N LEU A 34 -7.56 3.63 2.16
CA LEU A 34 -6.51 3.17 1.26
C LEU A 34 -6.00 1.80 1.72
N ILE A 35 -5.70 0.94 0.75
CA ILE A 35 -5.06 -0.36 0.98
C ILE A 35 -3.78 -0.42 0.17
N LEU A 36 -2.73 -0.98 0.77
CA LEU A 36 -1.52 -1.43 0.11
C LEU A 36 -1.47 -2.96 0.11
N HIS A 37 -1.46 -3.56 -1.08
CA HIS A 37 -1.25 -4.99 -1.27
C HIS A 37 0.02 -5.22 -2.08
N THR A 38 0.98 -5.97 -1.53
CA THR A 38 2.21 -6.33 -2.24
C THR A 38 2.12 -7.77 -2.73
N THR A 39 2.29 -7.99 -4.03
CA THR A 39 2.20 -9.32 -4.64
C THR A 39 3.17 -9.48 -5.81
N SER A 40 3.19 -10.66 -6.41
CA SER A 40 3.94 -10.92 -7.64
C SER A 40 3.33 -10.19 -8.84
N GLN A 41 4.18 -9.68 -9.72
CA GLN A 41 3.75 -9.01 -10.95
C GLN A 41 2.90 -9.92 -11.86
N CYS A 42 3.01 -11.24 -11.75
CA CYS A 42 2.19 -12.17 -12.54
C CYS A 42 0.68 -12.06 -12.29
N PHE A 43 0.25 -11.36 -11.23
CA PHE A 43 -1.15 -11.11 -10.90
C PHE A 43 -1.66 -9.74 -11.35
N GLU A 44 -0.80 -8.90 -11.93
CA GLU A 44 -1.12 -7.51 -12.24
C GLU A 44 -2.41 -7.39 -13.07
N ASP A 45 -2.51 -8.15 -14.16
CA ASP A 45 -3.66 -8.12 -15.05
C ASP A 45 -4.96 -8.59 -14.37
N GLU A 46 -4.91 -9.66 -13.56
CA GLU A 46 -6.08 -10.16 -12.83
C GLU A 46 -6.55 -9.14 -11.78
N ILE A 47 -5.60 -8.51 -11.08
CA ILE A 47 -5.84 -7.48 -10.08
C ILE A 47 -6.49 -6.24 -10.70
N ILE A 48 -5.93 -5.74 -11.80
CA ILE A 48 -6.47 -4.58 -12.54
C ILE A 48 -7.90 -4.88 -12.98
N SER A 49 -8.12 -6.02 -13.64
CA SER A 49 -9.44 -6.44 -14.10
C SER A 49 -10.47 -6.47 -12.96
N LEU A 50 -10.09 -6.96 -11.77
CA LEU A 50 -10.97 -7.02 -10.62
C LEU A 50 -11.28 -5.63 -10.03
N LEU A 51 -10.29 -4.75 -9.95
CA LEU A 51 -10.44 -3.38 -9.44
C LEU A 51 -11.31 -2.53 -10.38
N GLU A 52 -11.07 -2.60 -11.70
CA GLU A 52 -11.87 -1.91 -12.71
C GLU A 52 -13.32 -2.39 -12.72
N LYS A 53 -13.55 -3.70 -12.66
CA LYS A 53 -14.90 -4.28 -12.56
C LYS A 53 -15.66 -3.76 -11.34
N LYS A 54 -14.96 -3.50 -10.24
CA LYS A 54 -15.52 -2.95 -9.00
C LYS A 54 -15.52 -1.42 -8.94
N ARG A 55 -14.98 -0.75 -9.96
CA ARG A 55 -14.83 0.72 -10.04
C ARG A 55 -14.08 1.28 -8.83
N ILE A 56 -12.97 0.64 -8.47
CA ILE A 56 -12.11 1.07 -7.37
C ILE A 56 -10.87 1.73 -7.96
N ASP A 57 -10.58 2.97 -7.57
CA ASP A 57 -9.36 3.66 -7.99
C ASP A 57 -8.11 2.99 -7.43
N TYR A 58 -7.04 2.99 -8.21
CA TYR A 58 -5.81 2.31 -7.86
C TYR A 58 -4.55 2.97 -8.44
N LEU A 59 -3.41 2.61 -7.87
CA LEU A 59 -2.07 2.98 -8.33
C LEU A 59 -1.15 1.77 -8.16
N ILE A 60 -0.53 1.34 -9.26
CA ILE A 60 0.45 0.24 -9.24
C ILE A 60 1.85 0.82 -9.31
N GLN A 61 2.73 0.34 -8.45
CA GLN A 61 4.14 0.70 -8.42
C GLN A 61 5.02 -0.55 -8.40
N PRO A 62 6.13 -0.58 -9.17
CA PRO A 62 7.13 -1.63 -9.03
C PRO A 62 7.68 -1.68 -7.61
N ALA A 63 7.79 -2.88 -7.04
CA ALA A 63 8.50 -3.15 -5.81
C ALA A 63 9.79 -3.93 -6.11
N SER A 64 10.54 -4.30 -5.07
CA SER A 64 11.80 -5.03 -5.26
C SER A 64 11.59 -6.38 -5.94
N GLY A 65 12.41 -6.69 -6.96
CA GLY A 65 12.36 -7.95 -7.69
C GLY A 65 11.17 -8.01 -8.67
N LYS A 66 10.47 -9.15 -8.71
CA LYS A 66 9.27 -9.36 -9.54
C LYS A 66 7.97 -9.07 -8.78
N LYS A 67 8.01 -8.11 -7.84
CA LYS A 67 6.86 -7.74 -7.01
C LYS A 67 6.32 -6.38 -7.42
N ILE A 68 5.04 -6.18 -7.17
CA ILE A 68 4.34 -4.91 -7.34
C ILE A 68 3.66 -4.53 -6.03
N ASN A 69 3.60 -3.23 -5.77
CA ASN A 69 2.72 -2.63 -4.78
C ASN A 69 1.47 -2.15 -5.49
N VAL A 70 0.31 -2.64 -5.04
CA VAL A 70 -1.01 -2.26 -5.52
C VAL A 70 -1.66 -1.43 -4.43
N PHE A 71 -1.69 -0.12 -4.66
CA PHE A 71 -2.49 0.80 -3.85
C PHE A 71 -3.89 0.86 -4.44
N PHE A 72 -4.93 0.72 -3.62
CA PHE A 72 -6.31 0.91 -4.09
C PHE A 72 -7.20 1.43 -2.97
N GLY A 73 -8.25 2.18 -3.34
CA GLY A 73 -9.18 2.73 -2.37
C GLY A 73 -9.90 3.98 -2.86
N ASP A 74 -10.07 4.94 -1.95
CA ASP A 74 -10.73 6.21 -2.23
C ASP A 74 -9.90 7.03 -3.23
N ARG A 75 -10.56 7.59 -4.25
CA ARG A 75 -9.95 8.41 -5.30
C ARG A 75 -9.06 9.51 -4.75
N ARG A 76 -9.46 10.16 -3.64
CA ARG A 76 -8.69 11.24 -3.01
C ARG A 76 -7.37 10.73 -2.46
N CYS A 77 -7.34 9.54 -1.86
CA CYS A 77 -6.11 8.91 -1.39
C CYS A 77 -5.17 8.57 -2.55
N ILE A 78 -5.72 8.05 -3.65
CA ILE A 78 -4.94 7.76 -4.87
C ILE A 78 -4.38 9.05 -5.50
N GLU A 79 -5.17 10.12 -5.54
CA GLU A 79 -4.69 11.43 -5.99
C GLU A 79 -3.56 11.97 -5.11
N VAL A 80 -3.66 11.86 -3.78
CA VAL A 80 -2.57 12.24 -2.86
C VAL A 80 -1.28 11.48 -3.18
N LEU A 81 -1.35 10.15 -3.36
CA LEU A 81 -0.17 9.36 -3.73
C LEU A 81 0.44 9.79 -5.07
N ASN A 82 -0.40 10.09 -6.07
CA ASN A 82 0.06 10.60 -7.36
C ASN A 82 0.76 11.97 -7.23
N ARG A 83 0.32 12.83 -6.30
CA ARG A 83 0.93 14.14 -6.04
C ARG A 83 2.24 14.06 -5.25
N ILE A 84 2.34 13.13 -4.29
CA ILE A 84 3.61 12.79 -3.61
C ILE A 84 4.65 12.29 -4.63
N GLY A 85 4.17 11.60 -5.66
CA GLY A 85 4.95 11.16 -6.81
C GLY A 85 5.44 9.72 -6.71
N ARG A 86 6.09 9.25 -7.78
CA ARG A 86 6.58 7.87 -7.91
C ARG A 86 7.92 7.68 -7.18
N LYS A 87 7.95 8.01 -5.89
CA LYS A 87 9.07 7.67 -5.01
C LYS A 87 8.90 6.22 -4.56
N ASN A 88 10.00 5.48 -4.46
CA ASN A 88 10.00 4.25 -3.68
C ASN A 88 9.54 4.60 -2.26
N LEU A 89 8.73 3.75 -1.60
CA LEU A 89 8.30 3.95 -0.21
C LEU A 89 9.48 4.26 0.73
N SER A 90 10.67 3.76 0.45
CA SER A 90 11.90 4.06 1.20
C SER A 90 12.40 5.50 1.10
N ARG A 91 11.86 6.30 0.17
CA ARG A 91 12.25 7.69 -0.09
C ARG A 91 11.17 8.69 0.35
N PHE A 92 10.16 8.23 1.07
CA PHE A 92 9.16 9.11 1.67
C PHE A 92 9.82 9.92 2.79
N THR A 93 9.53 11.21 2.82
CA THR A 93 9.81 12.08 3.98
C THR A 93 9.00 11.63 5.19
N ASP A 94 9.37 12.09 6.38
CA ASP A 94 8.65 11.75 7.61
C ASP A 94 7.18 12.20 7.55
N GLU A 95 6.91 13.34 6.91
CA GLU A 95 5.58 13.89 6.67
C GLU A 95 4.78 13.06 5.65
N GLU A 96 5.41 12.67 4.53
CA GLU A 96 4.79 11.80 3.52
C GLU A 96 4.45 10.42 4.12
N ASP A 97 5.34 9.85 4.95
CA ASP A 97 5.12 8.59 5.67
C ASP A 97 3.98 8.71 6.69
N PHE A 98 3.88 9.85 7.38
CA PHE A 98 2.78 10.14 8.28
C PHE A 98 1.44 10.13 7.53
N ILE A 99 1.34 10.90 6.43
CA ILE A 99 0.13 11.00 5.60
C ILE A 99 -0.27 9.61 5.07
N LEU A 100 0.70 8.85 4.55
CA LEU A 100 0.47 7.48 4.08
C LEU A 100 -0.10 6.58 5.18
N GLY A 101 0.49 6.62 6.38
CA GLY A 101 0.04 5.82 7.52
C GLY A 101 -1.41 6.12 7.93
N ILE A 102 -1.79 7.40 7.95
CA ILE A 102 -3.17 7.82 8.23
C ILE A 102 -4.13 7.31 7.14
N MET A 103 -3.78 7.42 5.85
CA MET A 103 -4.63 6.91 4.76
C MET A 103 -4.83 5.39 4.83
N LEU A 104 -3.80 4.65 5.24
CA LEU A 104 -3.84 3.19 5.45
C LEU A 104 -4.64 2.77 6.70
N GLY A 105 -5.05 3.74 7.54
CA GLY A 105 -5.84 3.49 8.74
C GLY A 105 -5.02 3.15 9.99
N TYR A 106 -3.74 3.52 10.03
CA TYR A 106 -2.95 3.40 11.26
C TYR A 106 -3.45 4.36 12.34
N ASP A 107 -3.26 3.97 13.59
CA ASP A 107 -3.59 4.81 14.73
C ASP A 107 -2.80 6.12 14.66
N ARG A 108 -3.51 7.23 14.86
CA ARG A 108 -2.96 8.58 14.74
C ARG A 108 -1.88 8.85 15.78
N LEU A 109 -2.07 8.42 17.03
CA LEU A 109 -1.11 8.68 18.10
C LEU A 109 0.17 7.87 17.89
N LYS A 110 0.06 6.62 17.45
CA LYS A 110 1.23 5.81 17.05
C LYS A 110 1.98 6.42 15.87
N GLN A 111 1.29 7.03 14.91
CA GLN A 111 1.93 7.77 13.83
C GLN A 111 2.65 9.02 14.34
N CYS A 112 2.09 9.73 15.34
CA CYS A 112 2.77 10.85 15.99
C CYS A 112 4.06 10.38 16.70
N GLU A 113 3.99 9.31 17.49
CA GLU A 113 5.15 8.71 18.16
C GLU A 113 6.26 8.37 17.15
N ARG A 114 5.91 7.62 16.10
CA ARG A 114 6.84 7.26 15.02
C ARG A 114 7.46 8.49 14.34
N TYR A 115 6.67 9.53 14.08
CA TYR A 115 7.16 10.76 13.47
C TYR A 115 8.17 11.48 14.38
N LEU A 116 7.85 11.63 15.67
CA LEU A 116 8.73 12.27 16.65
C LEU A 116 10.04 11.49 16.82
N GLU A 117 9.98 10.15 16.89
CA GLU A 117 11.17 9.30 16.96
C GLU A 117 12.11 9.49 15.76
N ARG A 118 11.56 9.63 14.55
CA ARG A 118 12.35 9.87 13.34
C ARG A 118 12.98 11.26 13.31
N LYS A 119 12.23 12.31 13.67
CA LYS A 119 12.75 13.68 13.74
C LYS A 119 13.85 13.83 14.79
N ASN A 120 13.69 13.22 15.96
CA ASN A 120 14.70 13.23 17.02
C ASN A 120 16.02 12.57 16.59
N LYS A 121 15.96 11.50 15.81
CA LYS A 121 17.16 10.87 15.23
C LYS A 121 17.86 11.74 14.19
N ASN A 122 17.10 12.56 13.46
CA ASN A 122 17.61 13.42 12.41
C ASN A 122 18.10 14.79 12.92
N GLY A 123 17.83 15.14 14.19
CA GLY A 123 18.36 16.34 14.85
C GLY A 123 17.78 17.69 14.36
N ILE A 124 16.69 17.67 13.60
CA ILE A 124 16.08 18.88 13.03
C ILE A 124 14.90 19.29 13.92
N ILE A 125 15.07 20.35 14.70
CA ILE A 125 13.99 21.02 15.43
C ILE A 125 14.08 22.51 15.11
N GLU A 126 13.27 22.97 14.17
CA GLU A 126 13.02 24.40 14.00
C GLU A 126 11.91 24.83 14.97
N PRO A 127 12.06 25.96 15.68
CA PRO A 127 11.02 26.44 16.58
C PRO A 127 9.78 26.86 15.78
N LEU A 128 8.59 26.57 16.30
CA LEU A 128 7.36 27.09 15.75
C LEU A 128 7.34 28.62 15.93
N VAL A 129 7.36 29.36 14.83
CA VAL A 129 7.18 30.82 14.84
C VAL A 129 5.80 31.12 14.26
N GLY A 130 4.99 31.85 15.03
CA GLY A 130 3.65 32.29 14.65
C GLY A 130 3.64 33.73 14.16
#